data_AF-A0A1F3NVL3-F1
#
_entry.id   AF-A0A1F3NVL3-F1
#
_cell.length_a   1.000
_cell.length_b   1.000
_cell.length_c   1.000
_cell.angle_alpha   90.00
_cell.angle_beta   90.00
_cell.angle_gamma   90.00
#
_symmetry.space_group_name_H-M   'P 1'
#
loop_
_entity.id
_entity.type
_entity.pdbx_description
1 polymer ?
#
loop_
_entity_poly.entity_id
_entity_poly.type
_entity_poly.pdbx_seq_one_letter_code
_entity_poly.pdbx_strand_id
1 'polypeptide(L)'
;MMRQVKSRNVIYILTGILFVIYFLYFALLNPHHIHYLEQNQLFIWSLDFLKEKFALPGGLADYSGSFFTQFFYSSWLGAFIYTLNAIAVFVLSFYICKRHNLNNIIVSFVPVWLLAILQSSELFTFNQAAGFLLQLSFFALFITVKKTANRYILFFAGWPVMYILTGGFSIPVILLCLLHELLFRKEKKRFIVTLLFILTGVLVPYLSARLIFYIQPDKIFIYPVVSELHSIFLYALIVLIGWTPLMVLAGYFIDKAKSLKDRLLPWSIINIATGITIIIVMAVVVYKRAYNKMADMMLGVDHYAQRAEWDKLLKLSGRYPGYNTLVIYYTNLALYKSGKLMDRMFHYPQIGSQGLRLKWQRNLNLFFGGEVFSQLAYNNESIHWAFEALVAKGMNPRSLKKLAIGCTVNGNYDIALKYLSLLDRTLFYRQWAQQHMRYLSDPELMRNDPELSEYLDLLVSTNFFSEVNGLNLQDLLKNHPENKMAYEYLLASLLLDRNLDGFASAVQNMKYYGYKSMPLHIEEALIFYNFYENKNLVPEGYSLRQITINRFNDYATAYTAYRSDRKTAASELGKKYRKTYWYYLQFPDN
;
A
#
# COMPACT_ATOMS: atom_id res chain seq x y z
N MET A 1 47.99 -11.08 26.84
CA MET A 1 47.86 -9.71 26.32
C MET A 1 46.84 -9.69 25.16
N MET A 2 45.56 -9.93 25.45
CA MET A 2 44.48 -9.75 24.47
C MET A 2 44.08 -8.28 24.50
N ARG A 3 44.36 -7.55 23.41
CA ARG A 3 43.94 -6.16 23.21
C ARG A 3 42.44 -6.05 23.50
N GLN A 4 42.08 -5.25 24.51
CA GLN A 4 40.76 -4.68 24.63
C GLN A 4 40.48 -3.86 23.36
N VAL A 5 39.91 -4.49 22.33
CA VAL A 5 39.17 -3.74 21.32
C VAL A 5 38.11 -2.98 22.12
N LYS A 6 38.24 -1.65 22.19
CA LYS A 6 37.38 -0.78 23.01
C LYS A 6 35.92 -1.14 22.72
N SER A 7 35.23 -1.73 23.70
CA SER A 7 33.85 -2.23 23.61
C SER A 7 32.87 -1.22 22.97
N ARG A 8 33.16 0.07 23.12
CA ARG A 8 32.41 1.18 22.53
C ARG A 8 32.40 1.19 21.00
N ASN A 9 33.49 0.80 20.34
CA ASN A 9 33.54 0.77 18.86
C ASN A 9 32.66 -0.36 18.30
N VAL A 10 32.64 -1.52 18.95
CA VAL A 10 31.81 -2.67 18.56
C VAL A 10 30.33 -2.32 18.65
N ILE A 11 29.92 -1.58 19.67
CA ILE A 11 28.55 -1.07 19.83
C ILE A 11 28.15 -0.20 18.64
N TYR A 12 28.95 0.82 18.31
CA TYR A 12 28.61 1.73 17.23
C TYR A 12 28.52 1.02 15.88
N ILE A 13 29.41 0.05 15.64
CA ILE A 13 29.37 -0.80 14.46
C ILE A 13 28.08 -1.64 14.43
N LEU A 14 27.73 -2.32 15.54
CA LEU A 14 26.51 -3.13 15.63
C LEU A 14 25.25 -2.28 15.42
N THR A 15 25.16 -1.12 16.06
CA THR A 15 24.04 -0.19 15.87
C THR A 15 23.96 0.27 14.41
N GLY A 16 25.09 0.59 13.79
CA GLY A 16 25.14 0.93 12.35
C GLY A 16 24.63 -0.20 11.47
N ILE A 17 25.05 -1.44 11.72
CA ILE A 17 24.59 -2.64 11.00
C ILE A 17 23.07 -2.82 11.15
N LEU A 18 22.51 -2.62 12.34
CA LEU A 18 21.07 -2.73 12.56
C LEU A 18 20.27 -1.71 11.75
N PHE A 19 20.75 -0.47 11.63
CA PHE A 19 20.11 0.53 10.77
C PHE A 19 20.26 0.23 9.28
N VAL A 20 21.39 -0.36 8.86
CA VAL A 20 21.54 -0.85 7.48
C VAL A 20 20.55 -1.98 7.19
N ILE A 21 20.36 -2.92 8.13
CA ILE A 21 19.35 -3.98 8.00
C ILE A 21 17.94 -3.38 7.93
N TYR A 22 17.63 -2.42 8.79
CA TYR A 22 16.34 -1.70 8.77
C TYR A 22 16.08 -1.01 7.43
N PHE A 23 17.10 -0.32 6.89
CA PHE A 23 17.05 0.30 5.58
C PHE A 23 16.80 -0.73 4.47
N LEU A 24 17.59 -1.81 4.44
CA LEU A 24 17.47 -2.86 3.42
C LEU A 24 16.15 -3.61 3.50
N TYR A 25 15.58 -3.78 4.69
CA TYR A 25 14.26 -4.36 4.88
C TYR A 25 13.19 -3.57 4.11
N PHE A 26 13.18 -2.24 4.24
CA PHE A 26 12.23 -1.40 3.54
C PHE A 26 12.57 -1.21 2.06
N ALA A 27 13.85 -1.04 1.72
CA ALA A 27 14.28 -0.81 0.34
C ALA A 27 14.14 -2.05 -0.56
N LEU A 28 14.32 -3.26 -0.02
CA LEU A 28 14.35 -4.50 -0.83
C LEU A 28 13.16 -5.43 -0.58
N LEU A 29 12.64 -5.50 0.64
CA LEU A 29 11.52 -6.42 0.96
C LEU A 29 10.15 -5.74 0.91
N ASN A 30 10.06 -4.43 1.20
CA ASN A 30 8.79 -3.69 1.17
C ASN A 30 8.80 -2.46 0.22
N PRO A 31 9.41 -2.53 -0.98
CA PRO A 31 9.50 -1.36 -1.85
C PRO A 31 8.13 -0.90 -2.37
N HIS A 32 7.23 -1.83 -2.67
CA HIS A 32 5.92 -1.51 -3.24
C HIS A 32 4.93 -1.02 -2.18
N HIS A 33 5.09 -1.49 -0.94
CA HIS A 33 4.41 -0.91 0.22
C HIS A 33 4.70 0.59 0.38
N ILE A 34 5.97 1.01 0.26
CA ILE A 34 6.36 2.43 0.35
C ILE A 34 5.69 3.24 -0.75
N HIS A 35 5.74 2.77 -2.00
CA HIS A 35 5.06 3.42 -3.11
C HIS A 35 3.56 3.54 -2.89
N TYR A 36 2.91 2.51 -2.35
CA TYR A 36 1.49 2.53 -2.06
C TYR A 36 1.11 3.62 -1.05
N LEU A 37 1.91 3.84 0.01
CA LEU A 37 1.64 4.91 0.98
C LEU A 37 1.69 6.31 0.36
N GLU A 38 2.55 6.52 -0.64
CA GLU A 38 2.56 7.76 -1.43
C GLU A 38 1.32 7.88 -2.31
N GLN A 39 0.90 6.78 -2.95
CA GLN A 39 -0.27 6.77 -3.83
C GLN A 39 -1.61 6.94 -3.09
N ASN A 40 -1.67 6.83 -1.76
CA ASN A 40 -2.91 7.01 -0.98
C ASN A 40 -3.15 8.43 -0.46
N GLN A 41 -2.19 9.35 -0.65
CA GLN A 41 -2.33 10.72 -0.16
C GLN A 41 -1.63 11.70 -1.10
N LEU A 42 -1.91 12.99 -0.94
CA LEU A 42 -1.26 14.03 -1.73
C LEU A 42 -0.78 15.17 -0.84
N PHE A 43 0.48 15.55 -0.99
CA PHE A 43 1.01 16.77 -0.40
C PHE A 43 0.92 17.92 -1.41
N ILE A 44 0.27 19.01 -1.01
CA ILE A 44 0.05 20.19 -1.85
C ILE A 44 0.78 21.38 -1.22
N TRP A 45 1.62 22.04 -2.02
CA TRP A 45 2.29 23.28 -1.62
C TRP A 45 1.33 24.47 -1.68
N SER A 46 0.41 24.56 -0.70
CA SER A 46 -0.52 25.67 -0.57
C SER A 46 -0.79 26.05 0.90
N LEU A 47 -1.14 27.31 1.12
CA LEU A 47 -1.56 27.77 2.45
C LEU A 47 -2.89 27.16 2.88
N ASP A 48 -3.78 26.86 1.94
CA ASP A 48 -5.07 26.23 2.24
C ASP A 48 -4.89 24.79 2.72
N PHE A 49 -3.97 24.04 2.12
CA PHE A 49 -3.60 22.70 2.60
C PHE A 49 -3.00 22.77 4.01
N LEU A 50 -2.13 23.75 4.29
CA LEU A 50 -1.60 23.96 5.64
C LEU A 50 -2.72 24.26 6.65
N LYS A 51 -3.66 25.15 6.30
CA LYS A 51 -4.81 25.48 7.17
C LYS A 51 -5.69 24.26 7.43
N GLU A 52 -5.95 23.45 6.41
CA GLU A 52 -6.71 22.20 6.54
C GLU A 52 -6.06 21.24 7.54
N LYS A 53 -4.73 21.07 7.45
CA LYS A 53 -3.98 20.21 8.38
C LYS A 53 -4.04 20.71 9.82
N PHE A 54 -4.11 22.03 10.04
CA PHE A 54 -4.22 22.63 11.37
C PHE A 54 -5.67 22.85 11.83
N ALA A 55 -6.67 22.42 11.06
CA ALA A 55 -8.09 22.50 11.44
C ALA A 55 -8.47 21.49 12.55
N LEU A 56 -7.62 20.48 12.78
CA LEU A 56 -7.74 19.49 13.84
C LEU A 56 -6.44 19.44 14.66
N PRO A 57 -6.50 18.95 15.92
CA PRO A 57 -5.28 18.77 16.71
C PRO A 57 -4.36 17.76 16.03
N GLY A 58 -3.05 18.03 16.04
CA GLY A 58 -2.08 17.18 15.35
C GLY A 58 -1.56 17.71 14.02
N GLY A 59 -1.87 18.96 13.67
CA GLY A 59 -1.55 19.51 12.35
C GLY A 59 -0.08 19.48 11.97
N LEU A 60 0.85 19.65 12.92
CA LEU A 60 2.29 19.55 12.61
C LEU A 60 2.70 18.10 12.32
N ALA A 61 2.20 17.14 13.09
CA ALA A 61 2.48 15.72 12.85
C ALA A 61 1.90 15.27 11.49
N ASP A 62 0.68 15.69 11.16
CA ASP A 62 0.03 15.33 9.91
C ASP A 62 0.64 16.03 8.69
N TYR A 63 0.95 17.32 8.79
CA TYR A 63 1.63 18.08 7.75
C TYR A 63 3.05 17.54 7.49
N SER A 64 3.83 17.30 8.55
CA SER A 64 5.18 16.72 8.42
C SER A 64 5.12 15.31 7.85
N GLY A 65 4.15 14.51 8.29
CA GLY A 65 3.88 13.17 7.77
C GLY A 65 3.62 13.17 6.27
N SER A 66 2.70 14.03 5.83
CA SER A 66 2.35 14.22 4.41
C SER A 66 3.55 14.72 3.61
N PHE A 67 4.30 15.69 4.15
CA PHE A 67 5.50 16.24 3.51
C PHE A 67 6.56 15.17 3.25
N PHE A 68 6.88 14.33 4.23
CA PHE A 68 7.89 13.29 4.04
C PHE A 68 7.39 12.14 3.16
N THR A 69 6.09 11.83 3.21
CA THR A 69 5.53 10.74 2.39
C THR A 69 5.56 11.07 0.89
N GLN A 70 5.58 12.34 0.48
CA GLN A 70 5.71 12.67 -0.95
C GLN A 70 6.98 12.05 -1.58
N PHE A 71 8.06 11.90 -0.81
CA PHE A 71 9.32 11.29 -1.28
C PHE A 71 9.26 9.77 -1.44
N PHE A 72 8.20 9.12 -0.94
CA PHE A 72 7.99 7.68 -1.07
C PHE A 72 7.62 7.30 -2.52
N TYR A 73 7.50 8.31 -3.40
CA TYR A 73 7.59 8.15 -4.85
C TYR A 73 8.81 7.30 -5.27
N SER A 74 9.92 7.37 -4.52
CA SER A 74 11.05 6.44 -4.60
C SER A 74 11.12 5.57 -3.34
N SER A 75 11.12 4.24 -3.52
CA SER A 75 11.20 3.29 -2.40
C SER A 75 12.51 3.44 -1.60
N TRP A 76 13.62 3.75 -2.28
CA TRP A 76 14.92 3.99 -1.64
C TRP A 76 14.90 5.27 -0.79
N LEU A 77 14.28 6.35 -1.27
CA LEU A 77 14.13 7.58 -0.48
C LEU A 77 13.19 7.38 0.71
N GLY A 78 12.08 6.65 0.53
CA GLY A 78 11.19 6.31 1.63
C GLY A 78 11.86 5.45 2.70
N ALA A 79 12.60 4.42 2.30
CA ALA A 79 13.40 3.59 3.23
C ALA A 79 14.45 4.42 3.97
N PHE A 80 15.07 5.39 3.30
CA PHE A 80 16.01 6.32 3.93
C PHE A 80 15.32 7.20 4.98
N ILE A 81 14.14 7.77 4.68
CA ILE A 81 13.35 8.58 5.61
C ILE A 81 12.90 7.76 6.83
N TYR A 82 12.40 6.54 6.62
CA TYR A 82 12.08 5.63 7.72
C TYR A 82 13.30 5.36 8.60
N THR A 83 14.47 5.13 7.99
CA THR A 83 15.71 4.89 8.73
C THR A 83 16.16 6.12 9.51
N LEU A 84 16.04 7.33 8.96
CA LEU A 84 16.33 8.57 9.69
C LEU A 84 15.41 8.76 10.90
N ASN A 85 14.11 8.48 10.74
CA ASN A 85 13.16 8.50 11.85
C ASN A 85 13.55 7.47 12.92
N ALA A 86 13.88 6.25 12.53
CA ALA A 86 14.35 5.20 13.44
C ALA A 86 15.62 5.60 14.20
N ILE A 87 16.59 6.21 13.54
CA ILE A 87 17.81 6.74 14.18
C ILE A 87 17.46 7.82 15.21
N ALA A 88 16.59 8.77 14.85
CA ALA A 88 16.19 9.83 15.77
C ALA A 88 15.45 9.27 17.00
N VAL A 89 14.53 8.32 16.79
CA VAL A 89 13.82 7.62 17.86
C VAL A 89 14.78 6.86 18.76
N PHE A 90 15.77 6.15 18.20
CA PHE A 90 16.81 5.47 18.98
C PHE A 90 17.61 6.44 19.83
N VAL A 91 18.08 7.55 19.24
CA VAL A 91 18.89 8.56 19.95
C VAL A 91 18.12 9.14 21.14
N LEU A 92 16.85 9.51 20.93
CA LEU A 92 15.99 10.04 22.00
C LEU A 92 15.67 8.99 23.06
N SER A 93 15.33 7.76 22.64
CA SER A 93 15.07 6.65 23.57
C SER A 93 16.30 6.32 24.41
N PHE A 94 17.48 6.28 23.80
CA PHE A 94 18.74 6.05 24.50
C PHE A 94 19.06 7.18 25.48
N TYR A 95 18.84 8.44 25.07
CA TYR A 95 19.00 9.58 25.95
C TYR A 95 18.07 9.52 27.17
N ILE A 96 16.79 9.23 26.95
CA ILE A 96 15.78 9.09 28.01
C ILE A 96 16.16 7.95 28.95
N CYS A 97 16.41 6.74 28.44
CA CYS A 97 16.81 5.59 29.25
C CYS A 97 18.06 5.89 30.09
N LYS A 98 19.09 6.49 29.48
CA LYS A 98 20.34 6.85 30.17
C LYS A 98 20.12 7.87 31.30
N ARG A 99 19.25 8.86 31.10
CA ARG A 99 18.87 9.85 32.14
C ARG A 99 18.12 9.23 33.31
N HIS A 100 17.51 8.08 33.09
CA HIS A 100 16.72 7.33 34.07
C HIS A 100 17.44 6.07 34.56
N ASN A 101 18.78 6.10 34.62
CA ASN A 101 19.62 5.01 35.15
C ASN A 101 19.58 3.68 34.35
N LEU A 102 19.05 3.68 33.13
CA LEU A 102 19.05 2.53 32.22
C LEU A 102 20.01 2.75 31.05
N ASN A 103 21.26 2.31 31.20
CA ASN A 103 22.28 2.43 30.16
C ASN A 103 22.39 1.15 29.32
N ASN A 104 21.29 0.73 28.67
CA ASN A 104 21.24 -0.47 27.83
C ASN A 104 20.73 -0.14 26.42
N ILE A 105 21.57 -0.40 25.42
CA ILE A 105 21.28 -0.11 24.00
C ILE A 105 20.13 -0.94 23.45
N ILE A 106 20.01 -2.21 23.86
CA ILE A 106 18.97 -3.12 23.38
C ILE A 106 17.60 -2.59 23.80
N VAL A 107 17.48 -2.15 25.06
CA VAL A 107 16.27 -1.53 25.61
C VAL A 107 15.88 -0.27 24.83
N SER A 108 16.86 0.54 24.44
CA SER A 108 16.64 1.74 23.63
C SER A 108 16.35 1.44 22.15
N PHE A 109 16.63 0.22 21.69
CA PHE A 109 16.33 -0.21 20.32
C PHE A 109 14.93 -0.81 20.17
N VAL A 110 14.27 -1.20 21.27
CA VAL A 110 12.90 -1.76 21.22
C VAL A 110 11.90 -0.85 20.47
N PRO A 111 11.86 0.49 20.67
CA PRO A 111 11.00 1.37 19.88
C PRO A 111 11.29 1.33 18.38
N VAL A 112 12.56 1.21 17.97
CA VAL A 112 12.93 1.08 16.55
C VAL A 112 12.40 -0.20 15.95
N TRP A 113 12.51 -1.31 16.68
CA TRP A 113 11.96 -2.59 16.27
C TRP A 113 10.43 -2.56 16.15
N LEU A 114 9.75 -1.93 17.11
CA LEU A 114 8.29 -1.76 17.05
C LEU A 114 7.88 -0.87 15.87
N LEU A 115 8.65 0.17 15.54
CA LEU A 115 8.43 0.97 14.35
C LEU A 115 8.60 0.16 13.07
N ALA A 116 9.55 -0.79 13.00
CA ALA A 116 9.67 -1.69 11.84
C ALA A 116 8.39 -2.51 11.62
N ILE A 117 7.78 -3.01 12.71
CA ILE A 117 6.50 -3.73 12.66
C ILE A 117 5.40 -2.78 12.18
N LEU A 118 5.26 -1.62 12.84
CA LEU A 118 4.17 -0.69 12.56
C LEU A 118 4.24 -0.13 11.14
N GLN A 119 5.40 0.32 10.69
CA GLN A 119 5.60 0.83 9.33
C GLN A 119 5.52 -0.25 8.24
N SER A 120 5.36 -1.53 8.59
CA SER A 120 4.99 -2.59 7.64
C SER A 120 3.46 -2.67 7.43
N SER A 121 2.67 -1.90 8.19
CA SER A 121 1.22 -1.81 8.05
C SER A 121 0.83 -0.68 7.12
N GLU A 122 -0.08 -0.95 6.19
CA GLU A 122 -0.68 0.06 5.30
C GLU A 122 -1.45 1.16 6.02
N LEU A 123 -1.89 0.90 7.26
CA LEU A 123 -2.65 1.85 8.07
C LEU A 123 -1.76 2.78 8.90
N PHE A 124 -0.49 2.42 9.09
CA PHE A 124 0.45 3.23 9.88
C PHE A 124 1.23 4.17 8.97
N THR A 125 0.68 5.35 8.71
CA THR A 125 1.32 6.36 7.87
C THR A 125 2.45 7.08 8.61
N PHE A 126 3.30 7.80 7.87
CA PHE A 126 4.45 8.48 8.47
C PHE A 126 4.08 9.60 9.45
N ASN A 127 2.85 10.14 9.39
CA ASN A 127 2.38 11.09 10.40
C ASN A 127 2.40 10.49 11.82
N GLN A 128 2.17 9.19 11.96
CA GLN A 128 2.19 8.48 13.23
C GLN A 128 3.62 8.41 13.79
N ALA A 129 4.58 8.08 12.91
CA ALA A 129 6.00 8.03 13.25
C ALA A 129 6.56 9.42 13.61
N ALA A 130 6.09 10.47 12.92
CA ALA A 130 6.43 11.85 13.23
C ALA A 130 5.84 12.29 14.58
N GLY A 131 4.57 11.97 14.85
CA GLY A 131 3.91 12.25 16.13
C GLY A 131 4.63 11.60 17.31
N PHE A 132 4.98 10.32 17.19
CA PHE A 132 5.76 9.61 18.20
C PHE A 132 7.17 10.22 18.40
N LEU A 133 7.84 10.63 17.32
CA LEU A 133 9.14 11.29 17.43
C LEU A 133 9.04 12.63 18.19
N LEU A 134 7.99 13.42 17.93
CA LEU A 134 7.74 14.69 18.61
C LEU A 134 7.40 14.48 20.10
N GLN A 135 6.64 13.44 20.42
CA GLN A 135 6.37 13.00 21.80
C GLN A 135 7.69 12.76 22.57
N LEU A 136 8.59 11.95 22.01
CA LEU A 136 9.89 11.67 22.63
C LEU A 136 10.77 12.92 22.73
N SER A 137 10.74 13.77 21.70
CA SER A 137 11.52 15.02 21.66
C SER A 137 11.10 15.97 22.77
N PHE A 138 9.80 16.16 22.99
CA PHE A 138 9.29 17.00 24.07
C PHE A 138 9.70 16.47 25.44
N PHE A 139 9.53 15.16 25.68
CA PHE A 139 9.90 14.58 26.97
C PHE A 139 11.42 14.65 27.21
N ALA A 140 12.23 14.38 26.18
CA ALA A 140 13.68 14.56 26.23
C ALA A 140 14.07 16.01 26.57
N LEU A 141 13.39 17.00 25.99
CA LEU A 141 13.58 18.41 26.34
C LEU A 141 13.22 18.66 27.81
N PHE A 142 12.05 18.17 28.26
CA PHE A 142 11.56 18.33 29.63
C PHE A 142 12.55 17.83 30.69
N ILE A 143 13.12 16.63 30.50
CA ILE A 143 14.09 16.05 31.45
C ILE A 143 15.45 16.76 31.43
N THR A 144 15.76 17.51 30.37
CA THR A 144 17.01 18.28 30.22
C THR A 144 16.98 19.58 31.04
N VAL A 145 15.79 20.14 31.27
CA VAL A 145 15.62 21.40 32.01
C VAL A 145 15.86 21.18 33.51
N LYS A 146 16.98 21.73 34.01
CA LYS A 146 17.37 21.62 35.42
C LYS A 146 16.59 22.57 36.34
N LYS A 147 16.37 23.82 35.91
CA LYS A 147 15.66 24.84 36.70
C LYS A 147 14.18 24.49 36.80
N THR A 148 13.68 24.35 38.03
CA THR A 148 12.30 23.94 38.32
C THR A 148 11.26 24.87 37.69
N ALA A 149 11.42 26.18 37.80
CA ALA A 149 10.50 27.16 37.20
C ALA A 149 10.38 26.98 35.67
N ASN A 150 11.52 26.90 34.98
CA ASN A 150 11.53 26.71 33.52
C ASN A 150 10.92 25.36 33.11
N ARG A 151 11.10 24.31 33.91
CA ARG A 151 10.50 23.00 33.65
C ARG A 151 8.98 23.04 33.78
N TYR A 152 8.46 23.75 34.78
CA TYR A 152 7.02 23.94 34.95
C TYR A 152 6.44 24.84 33.86
N ILE A 153 7.12 25.91 33.46
CA ILE A 153 6.73 26.74 32.31
C ILE A 153 6.68 25.89 31.04
N LEU A 154 7.70 25.06 30.80
CA LEU A 154 7.74 24.17 29.65
C LEU A 154 6.55 23.20 29.63
N PHE A 155 6.12 22.69 30.77
CA PHE A 155 4.91 21.88 30.83
C PHE A 155 3.64 22.74 30.62
N PHE A 156 3.36 23.70 31.50
CA PHE A 156 2.09 24.41 31.51
C PHE A 156 1.85 25.31 30.29
N ALA A 157 2.91 25.83 29.66
CA ALA A 157 2.81 26.60 28.42
C ALA A 157 3.16 25.75 27.19
N GLY A 158 4.20 24.92 27.27
CA GLY A 158 4.67 24.16 26.11
C GLY A 158 3.84 22.92 25.79
N TRP A 159 3.30 22.20 26.80
CA TRP A 159 2.50 21.01 26.54
C TRP A 159 1.16 21.31 25.83
N PRO A 160 0.40 22.38 26.19
CA PRO A 160 -0.78 22.78 25.43
C PRO A 160 -0.49 23.06 23.95
N VAL A 161 0.62 23.75 23.65
CA VAL A 161 1.09 23.95 22.27
C VAL A 161 1.39 22.61 21.62
N MET A 162 2.03 21.69 22.35
CA MET A 162 2.30 20.33 21.87
C MET A 162 1.02 19.57 21.50
N TYR A 163 -0.06 19.71 22.29
CA TYR A 163 -1.36 19.10 21.98
C TYR A 163 -1.95 19.66 20.69
N ILE A 164 -1.89 20.98 20.46
CA ILE A 164 -2.31 21.58 19.18
C ILE A 164 -1.49 21.00 18.02
N LEU A 165 -0.18 20.87 18.19
CA LEU A 165 0.74 20.43 17.13
C LEU A 165 0.69 18.92 16.84
N THR A 166 0.40 18.06 17.83
CA THR A 166 0.52 16.59 17.70
C THR A 166 -0.70 15.79 18.17
N GLY A 167 -1.69 16.46 18.75
CA GLY A 167 -2.93 15.84 19.21
C GLY A 167 -2.70 14.77 20.27
N GLY A 168 -3.29 13.60 20.05
CA GLY A 168 -3.26 12.45 20.94
C GLY A 168 -1.86 11.94 21.27
N PHE A 169 -0.87 12.16 20.39
CA PHE A 169 0.54 11.84 20.68
C PHE A 169 1.12 12.65 21.85
N SER A 170 0.50 13.76 22.23
CA SER A 170 0.90 14.53 23.40
C SER A 170 0.41 13.94 24.72
N ILE A 171 -0.63 13.10 24.72
CA ILE A 171 -1.24 12.57 25.95
C ILE A 171 -0.25 11.69 26.75
N PRO A 172 0.52 10.75 26.14
CA PRO A 172 1.53 9.97 26.87
C PRO A 172 2.62 10.83 27.53
N VAL A 173 2.87 12.05 27.03
CA VAL A 173 3.84 12.98 27.62
C VAL A 173 3.43 13.39 29.04
N ILE A 174 2.13 13.54 29.31
CA ILE A 174 1.63 13.88 30.66
C ILE A 174 2.09 12.82 31.66
N LEU A 175 1.89 11.55 31.32
CA LEU A 175 2.29 10.42 32.15
C LEU A 175 3.82 10.40 32.35
N LEU A 176 4.58 10.61 31.28
CA LEU A 176 6.05 10.66 31.34
C LEU A 176 6.56 11.79 32.26
N CYS A 177 6.02 13.00 32.11
CA CYS A 177 6.37 14.15 32.94
C CYS A 177 5.98 13.93 34.41
N LEU A 178 4.80 13.35 34.66
CA LEU A 178 4.34 12.98 36.00
C LEU A 178 5.28 11.95 36.66
N LEU A 179 5.64 10.88 35.93
CA LEU A 179 6.56 9.86 36.43
C LEU A 179 7.94 10.44 36.74
N HIS A 180 8.47 11.30 35.87
CA HIS A 180 9.74 11.98 36.11
C HIS A 180 9.70 12.85 37.38
N GLU A 181 8.65 13.65 37.56
CA GLU A 181 8.52 14.56 38.70
C GLU A 181 8.25 13.84 40.03
N LEU A 182 7.54 12.71 40.03
CA LEU A 182 7.29 11.93 41.25
C LEU A 182 8.51 11.10 41.67
N LEU A 183 9.19 10.47 40.71
CA LEU A 183 10.18 9.43 41.00
C LEU A 183 11.61 9.98 41.07
N PHE A 184 11.97 10.96 40.23
CA PHE A 184 13.37 11.40 40.08
C PHE A 184 13.63 12.80 40.67
N ARG A 185 12.58 13.47 41.14
CA ARG A 185 12.61 14.84 41.66
C ARG A 185 12.21 14.87 43.14
N LYS A 186 12.80 15.81 43.89
CA LYS A 186 12.72 15.89 45.36
C LYS A 186 12.06 17.19 45.85
N GLU A 187 11.48 17.95 44.93
CA GLU A 187 10.82 19.21 45.19
C GLU A 187 9.61 19.03 46.12
N LYS A 188 9.46 19.90 47.14
CA LYS A 188 8.37 19.81 48.13
C LYS A 188 6.98 19.85 47.49
N LYS A 189 6.81 20.63 46.41
CA LYS A 189 5.53 20.83 45.71
C LYS A 189 5.22 19.77 44.65
N ARG A 190 6.05 18.73 44.49
CA ARG A 190 5.94 17.76 43.38
C ARG A 190 4.55 17.11 43.26
N PHE A 191 3.91 16.75 44.38
CA PHE A 191 2.59 16.11 44.38
C PHE A 191 1.48 17.04 43.89
N ILE A 192 1.53 18.31 44.32
CA ILE A 192 0.58 19.34 43.88
C ILE A 192 0.78 19.62 42.38
N VAL A 193 2.03 19.76 41.94
CA VAL A 193 2.36 20.00 40.53
C VAL A 193 1.92 18.84 39.65
N THR A 194 2.09 17.59 40.09
CA THR A 194 1.65 16.42 39.32
C THR A 194 0.13 16.31 39.24
N LEU A 195 -0.61 16.75 40.27
CA LEU A 195 -2.06 16.88 40.20
C LEU A 195 -2.46 17.93 39.16
N LEU A 196 -1.77 19.07 39.13
CA LEU A 196 -1.97 20.11 38.13
C LEU A 196 -1.63 19.64 36.70
N PHE A 197 -0.65 18.74 36.53
CA PHE A 197 -0.36 18.13 35.24
C PHE A 197 -1.53 17.31 34.71
N ILE A 198 -2.15 16.49 35.56
CA ILE A 198 -3.33 15.70 35.21
C ILE A 198 -4.50 16.64 34.86
N LEU A 199 -4.74 17.64 35.70
CA LEU A 199 -5.81 18.62 35.47
C LEU A 199 -5.63 19.33 34.13
N THR A 200 -4.41 19.79 33.83
CA THR A 200 -4.06 20.42 32.54
C THR A 200 -4.30 19.43 31.38
N GLY A 201 -3.91 18.16 31.59
CA GLY A 201 -4.07 17.08 30.62
C GLY A 201 -5.50 16.76 30.24
N VAL A 202 -6.47 17.04 31.13
CA VAL A 202 -7.90 16.87 30.86
C VAL A 202 -8.52 18.17 30.34
N LEU A 203 -8.23 19.30 30.99
CA LEU A 203 -8.85 20.58 30.67
C LEU A 203 -8.44 21.11 29.29
N VAL A 204 -7.17 21.01 28.92
CA VAL A 204 -6.70 21.61 27.65
C VAL A 204 -7.26 20.91 26.43
N PRO A 205 -7.25 19.56 26.30
CA PRO A 205 -7.92 18.89 25.20
C PRO A 205 -9.42 19.20 25.15
N TYR A 206 -10.09 19.20 26.31
CA TYR A 206 -11.51 19.51 26.40
C TYR A 206 -11.83 20.94 25.95
N LEU A 207 -11.10 21.94 26.44
CA LEU A 207 -11.27 23.34 26.04
C LEU A 207 -10.91 23.54 24.57
N SER A 208 -9.85 22.92 24.08
CA SER A 208 -9.46 23.00 22.67
C SER A 208 -10.53 22.44 21.75
N ALA A 209 -11.16 21.32 22.12
CA ALA A 209 -12.29 20.73 21.37
C ALA A 209 -13.59 21.55 21.44
N ARG A 210 -13.71 22.50 22.37
CA ARG A 210 -14.87 23.40 22.48
C ARG A 210 -14.64 24.76 21.83
N LEU A 211 -13.41 25.26 21.86
CA LEU A 211 -13.07 26.63 21.50
C LEU A 211 -12.30 26.75 20.18
N ILE A 212 -11.54 25.72 19.79
CA ILE A 212 -10.58 25.79 18.68
C ILE A 212 -10.96 24.81 17.58
N PHE A 213 -11.22 23.55 17.94
CA PHE A 213 -11.37 22.45 16.99
C PHE A 213 -12.79 21.91 16.93
N TYR A 214 -13.31 21.69 15.72
CA TYR A 214 -14.53 20.93 15.51
C TYR A 214 -14.20 19.43 15.41
N ILE A 215 -14.23 18.74 16.55
CA ILE A 215 -13.82 17.33 16.66
C ILE A 215 -14.89 16.51 17.41
N GLN A 216 -15.03 15.24 17.01
CA GLN A 216 -15.95 14.31 17.69
C GLN A 216 -15.47 14.01 19.13
N PRO A 217 -16.38 13.91 20.12
CA PRO A 217 -16.01 13.74 21.52
C PRO A 217 -15.11 12.53 21.83
N ASP A 218 -15.30 11.42 21.12
CA ASP A 218 -14.50 10.19 21.26
C ASP A 218 -13.07 10.34 20.71
N LYS A 219 -12.82 11.33 19.85
CA LYS A 219 -11.53 11.57 19.19
C LYS A 219 -10.65 12.61 19.89
N ILE A 220 -11.18 13.36 20.86
CA ILE A 220 -10.49 14.47 21.55
C ILE A 220 -9.09 14.08 22.06
N PHE A 221 -8.96 12.90 22.67
CA PHE A 221 -7.72 12.47 23.31
C PHE A 221 -6.83 11.59 22.44
N ILE A 222 -7.37 11.03 21.34
CA ILE A 222 -6.67 10.02 20.56
C ILE A 222 -6.29 10.53 19.17
N TYR A 223 -7.04 11.44 18.55
CA TYR A 223 -6.72 11.92 17.20
C TYR A 223 -5.39 12.68 17.16
N PRO A 224 -4.49 12.44 16.19
CA PRO A 224 -4.63 11.58 15.00
C PRO A 224 -4.05 10.16 15.16
N VAL A 225 -3.85 9.66 16.38
CA VAL A 225 -3.34 8.30 16.62
C VAL A 225 -4.30 7.28 16.00
N VAL A 226 -3.76 6.39 15.17
CA VAL A 226 -4.53 5.35 14.47
C VAL A 226 -5.17 4.38 15.46
N SER A 227 -6.48 4.13 15.30
CA SER A 227 -7.27 3.25 16.18
C SER A 227 -7.66 1.92 15.53
N GLU A 228 -7.55 1.82 14.20
CA GLU A 228 -8.08 0.72 13.39
C GLU A 228 -7.05 -0.39 13.12
N LEU A 229 -5.95 -0.42 13.88
CA LEU A 229 -4.95 -1.49 13.77
C LEU A 229 -5.48 -2.79 14.37
N HIS A 230 -5.06 -3.91 13.80
CA HIS A 230 -5.44 -5.25 14.22
C HIS A 230 -4.20 -6.11 14.52
N SER A 231 -4.39 -7.18 15.30
CA SER A 231 -3.39 -8.22 15.56
C SER A 231 -2.03 -7.66 16.03
N ILE A 232 -0.91 -8.12 15.46
CA ILE A 232 0.45 -7.74 15.87
C ILE A 232 0.70 -6.22 15.80
N PHE A 233 0.07 -5.52 14.87
CA PHE A 233 0.25 -4.07 14.70
C PHE A 233 -0.38 -3.30 15.86
N LEU A 234 -1.58 -3.71 16.30
CA LEU A 234 -2.22 -3.11 17.48
C LEU A 234 -1.37 -3.31 18.74
N TYR A 235 -0.90 -4.54 18.97
CA TYR A 235 -0.03 -4.82 20.11
C TYR A 235 1.29 -4.03 20.02
N ALA A 236 1.87 -3.91 18.83
CA ALA A 236 3.08 -3.12 18.63
C ALA A 236 2.85 -1.64 18.94
N LEU A 237 1.70 -1.06 18.58
CA LEU A 237 1.36 0.32 18.90
C LEU A 237 1.19 0.53 20.41
N ILE A 238 0.45 -0.35 21.07
CA ILE A 238 0.24 -0.30 22.53
C ILE A 238 1.59 -0.40 23.26
N VAL A 239 2.44 -1.35 22.86
CA VAL A 239 3.78 -1.50 23.44
C VAL A 239 4.64 -0.28 23.12
N LEU A 240 4.59 0.29 21.91
CA LEU A 240 5.38 1.47 21.55
C LEU A 240 5.06 2.66 22.45
N ILE A 241 3.77 2.94 22.65
CA ILE A 241 3.30 4.03 23.50
C ILE A 241 3.61 3.75 24.98
N GLY A 242 3.42 2.51 25.44
CA GLY A 242 3.64 2.08 26.83
C GLY A 242 5.11 1.84 27.21
N TRP A 243 6.01 1.69 26.23
CA TRP A 243 7.40 1.33 26.47
C TRP A 243 8.15 2.41 27.25
N THR A 244 8.02 3.68 26.86
CA THR A 244 8.77 4.75 27.50
C THR A 244 8.34 5.01 28.94
N PRO A 245 7.03 5.06 29.30
CA PRO A 245 6.62 5.09 30.71
C PRO A 245 7.15 3.91 31.52
N LEU A 246 7.09 2.70 30.96
CA LEU A 246 7.58 1.50 31.61
C LEU A 246 9.09 1.57 31.89
N MET A 247 9.89 2.08 30.94
CA MET A 247 11.34 2.24 31.13
C MET A 247 11.68 3.31 32.17
N VAL A 248 10.95 4.41 32.24
CA VAL A 248 11.13 5.42 33.29
C VAL A 248 10.86 4.83 34.68
N LEU A 249 9.78 4.05 34.82
CA LEU A 249 9.44 3.32 36.05
C LEU A 249 10.52 2.29 36.42
N ALA A 250 10.91 1.44 35.47
CA ALA A 250 11.92 0.40 35.69
C ALA A 250 13.26 1.00 36.14
N GLY A 251 13.67 2.11 35.52
CA GLY A 251 14.89 2.83 35.88
C GLY A 251 14.93 3.32 37.32
N TYR A 252 13.78 3.73 37.88
CA TYR A 252 13.67 4.13 39.28
C TYR A 252 13.85 2.95 40.24
N PHE A 253 13.18 1.82 39.97
CA PHE A 253 13.28 0.63 40.81
C PHE A 253 14.66 -0.02 40.73
N ILE A 254 15.27 -0.05 39.55
CA ILE A 254 16.63 -0.60 39.36
C ILE A 254 17.67 0.23 40.11
N ASP A 255 17.52 1.56 40.17
CA ASP A 255 18.45 2.39 40.93
C ASP A 255 18.36 2.14 42.45
N LYS A 256 17.17 1.80 42.97
CA LYS A 256 16.98 1.41 44.37
C LYS A 256 17.51 0.00 44.67
N ALA A 257 17.43 -0.92 43.72
CA ALA A 257 17.89 -2.29 43.87
C ALA A 257 19.37 -2.44 43.48
N LYS A 258 20.29 -2.11 44.40
CA LYS A 258 21.75 -2.19 44.19
C LYS A 258 22.21 -3.53 43.59
N SER A 259 21.63 -4.68 44.00
CA SER A 259 22.02 -6.00 43.48
C SER A 259 21.61 -6.25 42.03
N LEU A 260 20.53 -5.63 41.54
CA LEU A 260 20.08 -5.71 40.15
C LEU A 260 20.91 -4.79 39.24
N LYS A 261 21.31 -3.62 39.76
CA LYS A 261 22.22 -2.69 39.07
C LYS A 261 23.56 -3.35 38.73
N ASP A 262 24.12 -4.12 39.67
CA ASP A 262 25.40 -4.81 39.45
C ASP A 262 25.30 -6.07 38.57
N ARG A 263 24.10 -6.64 38.37
CA ARG A 263 23.88 -7.81 37.47
C ARG A 263 23.48 -7.43 36.05
N LEU A 264 22.75 -6.34 35.86
CA LEU A 264 22.23 -5.89 34.55
C LEU A 264 23.23 -5.02 33.76
N LEU A 265 24.31 -4.54 34.39
CA LEU A 265 25.23 -3.57 33.78
C LEU A 265 26.65 -4.05 33.39
N PRO A 266 27.28 -5.11 33.96
CA PRO A 266 28.61 -5.49 33.50
C PRO A 266 28.57 -6.28 32.18
N TRP A 267 29.56 -6.02 31.33
CA TRP A 267 29.80 -6.75 30.08
C TRP A 267 30.31 -8.15 30.38
N SER A 268 29.39 -9.10 30.59
CA SER A 268 29.68 -10.53 30.52
C SER A 268 29.39 -11.04 29.11
N ILE A 269 30.07 -12.10 28.69
CA ILE A 269 29.81 -12.80 27.41
C ILE A 269 28.33 -13.22 27.32
N ILE A 270 27.72 -13.54 28.47
CA ILE A 270 26.31 -13.92 28.60
C ILE A 270 25.38 -12.76 28.21
N ASN A 271 25.69 -11.52 28.59
CA ASN A 271 24.88 -10.35 28.25
C ASN A 271 24.95 -10.00 26.76
N ILE A 272 26.11 -10.20 26.12
CA ILE A 272 26.28 -10.04 24.66
C ILE A 272 25.47 -11.11 23.93
N ALA A 273 25.61 -12.38 24.33
CA ALA A 273 24.87 -13.49 23.73
C ALA A 273 23.36 -13.28 23.85
N THR A 274 22.88 -12.85 25.03
CA THR A 274 21.47 -12.55 25.28
C THR A 274 20.98 -11.42 24.38
N GLY A 275 21.78 -10.36 24.20
CA GLY A 275 21.45 -9.25 23.31
C GLY A 275 21.34 -9.67 21.84
N ILE A 276 22.27 -10.49 21.36
CA ILE A 276 22.23 -11.04 20.01
C ILE A 276 20.98 -11.92 19.83
N THR A 277 20.67 -12.78 20.80
CA THR A 277 19.45 -13.62 20.77
C THR A 277 18.19 -12.76 20.68
N ILE A 278 18.09 -11.68 21.47
CA ILE A 278 16.95 -10.75 21.42
C ILE A 278 16.84 -10.11 20.03
N ILE A 279 17.96 -9.67 19.43
CA ILE A 279 17.99 -9.10 18.08
C ILE A 279 17.52 -10.12 17.03
N ILE A 280 17.98 -11.37 17.12
CA ILE A 280 17.58 -12.44 16.20
C ILE A 280 16.07 -12.70 16.34
N VAL A 281 15.56 -12.81 17.57
CA VAL A 281 14.12 -13.01 17.83
C VAL A 281 13.32 -11.85 17.24
N MET A 282 13.75 -10.61 17.47
CA MET A 282 13.14 -9.41 16.91
C MET A 282 13.08 -9.46 15.38
N ALA A 283 14.18 -9.82 14.71
CA ALA A 283 14.24 -9.96 13.26
C ALA A 283 13.31 -11.08 12.75
N VAL A 284 13.27 -12.23 13.44
CA VAL A 284 12.37 -13.34 13.11
C VAL A 284 10.92 -12.93 13.25
N VAL A 285 10.55 -12.18 14.29
CA VAL A 285 9.18 -11.68 14.47
C VAL A 285 8.80 -10.72 13.35
N VAL A 286 9.65 -9.76 13.00
CA VAL A 286 9.38 -8.85 11.85
C VAL A 286 9.18 -9.67 10.58
N TYR A 287 10.09 -10.58 10.27
CA TYR A 287 10.02 -11.39 9.05
C TYR A 287 8.80 -12.32 8.99
N LYS A 288 8.38 -12.91 10.12
CA LYS A 288 7.28 -13.90 10.17
C LYS A 288 5.91 -13.28 10.41
N ARG A 289 5.82 -12.12 11.07
CA ARG A 289 4.55 -11.53 11.54
C ARG A 289 4.22 -10.18 10.94
N ALA A 290 5.22 -9.37 10.58
CA ALA A 290 5.00 -8.03 10.04
C ALA A 290 5.17 -7.99 8.51
N TYR A 291 6.20 -8.67 7.99
CA TYR A 291 6.44 -8.74 6.56
C TYR A 291 5.40 -9.60 5.85
N ASN A 292 4.68 -8.99 4.91
CA ASN A 292 3.73 -9.69 4.06
C ASN A 292 4.18 -9.64 2.59
N LYS A 293 4.94 -10.65 2.19
CA LYS A 293 5.44 -10.81 0.81
C LYS A 293 4.32 -10.81 -0.23
N MET A 294 3.19 -11.45 0.05
CA MET A 294 2.08 -11.52 -0.90
C MET A 294 1.44 -10.14 -1.10
N ALA A 295 1.26 -9.37 -0.01
CA ALA A 295 0.78 -8.00 -0.10
C ALA A 295 1.74 -7.10 -0.90
N ASP A 296 3.05 -7.16 -0.63
CA ASP A 296 4.02 -6.36 -1.40
C ASP A 296 4.07 -6.78 -2.88
N MET A 297 3.98 -8.08 -3.20
CA MET A 297 3.85 -8.54 -4.59
C MET A 297 2.57 -8.04 -5.26
N MET A 298 1.44 -8.03 -4.55
CA MET A 298 0.17 -7.50 -5.04
C MET A 298 0.29 -6.01 -5.37
N LEU A 299 0.89 -5.22 -4.46
CA LEU A 299 1.19 -3.80 -4.69
C LEU A 299 2.21 -3.60 -5.81
N GLY A 300 3.14 -4.54 -6.01
CA GLY A 300 4.09 -4.52 -7.12
C GLY A 300 3.45 -4.73 -8.48
N VAL A 301 2.45 -5.61 -8.56
CA VAL A 301 1.65 -5.79 -9.79
C VAL A 301 0.93 -4.49 -10.15
N ASP A 302 0.31 -3.83 -9.16
CA ASP A 302 -0.30 -2.51 -9.36
C ASP A 302 0.73 -1.45 -9.79
N HIS A 303 1.88 -1.39 -9.11
CA HIS A 303 2.96 -0.45 -9.44
C HIS A 303 3.43 -0.57 -10.89
N TYR A 304 3.64 -1.80 -11.37
CA TYR A 304 4.05 -2.03 -12.75
C TYR A 304 2.93 -1.72 -13.76
N ALA A 305 1.66 -1.93 -13.39
CA ALA A 305 0.53 -1.55 -14.24
C ALA A 305 0.48 -0.03 -14.44
N GLN A 306 0.65 0.76 -13.38
CA GLN A 306 0.65 2.22 -13.44
C GLN A 306 1.78 2.81 -14.32
N ARG A 307 2.87 2.07 -14.51
CA ARG A 307 4.02 2.46 -15.34
C ARG A 307 4.01 1.83 -16.73
N ALA A 308 2.95 1.11 -17.08
CA ALA A 308 2.86 0.31 -18.30
C ALA A 308 4.04 -0.69 -18.49
N GLU A 309 4.62 -1.18 -17.38
CA GLU A 309 5.74 -2.14 -17.39
C GLU A 309 5.23 -3.59 -17.44
N TRP A 310 4.49 -3.92 -18.51
CA TRP A 310 3.69 -5.16 -18.62
C TRP A 310 4.52 -6.45 -18.47
N ASP A 311 5.73 -6.52 -19.04
CA ASP A 311 6.57 -7.73 -18.91
C ASP A 311 7.05 -7.96 -17.47
N LYS A 312 7.35 -6.89 -16.71
CA LYS A 312 7.72 -7.02 -15.29
C LYS A 312 6.52 -7.47 -14.47
N LEU A 313 5.33 -6.95 -14.78
CA LEU A 313 4.07 -7.36 -14.18
C LEU A 313 3.82 -8.86 -14.40
N LEU A 314 3.87 -9.33 -15.64
CA LEU A 314 3.67 -10.74 -16.00
C LEU A 314 4.70 -11.67 -15.34
N LYS A 315 5.94 -11.22 -15.16
CA LYS A 315 6.98 -11.97 -14.45
C LYS A 315 6.71 -12.05 -12.94
N LEU A 316 6.21 -10.96 -12.35
CA LEU A 316 5.87 -10.90 -10.93
C LEU A 316 4.62 -11.74 -10.64
N SER A 317 3.56 -11.59 -11.43
CA SER A 317 2.32 -12.34 -11.26
C SER A 317 2.50 -13.84 -11.47
N GLY A 318 3.35 -14.25 -12.42
CA GLY A 318 3.70 -15.67 -12.62
C GLY A 318 4.42 -16.32 -11.44
N ARG A 319 4.96 -15.52 -10.51
CA ARG A 319 5.58 -15.99 -9.25
C ARG A 319 4.68 -15.81 -8.03
N TYR A 320 3.51 -15.20 -8.20
CA TYR A 320 2.58 -14.94 -7.11
C TYR A 320 2.01 -16.26 -6.59
N PRO A 321 2.14 -16.55 -5.28
CA PRO A 321 1.60 -17.78 -4.71
C PRO A 321 0.09 -17.65 -4.49
N GLY A 322 -0.69 -18.43 -5.25
CA GLY A 322 -2.14 -18.57 -5.05
C GLY A 322 -3.00 -17.67 -5.95
N TYR A 323 -4.26 -17.52 -5.58
CA TYR A 323 -5.27 -16.79 -6.34
C TYR A 323 -5.61 -15.48 -5.63
N ASN A 324 -5.40 -14.35 -6.31
CA ASN A 324 -5.80 -13.03 -5.84
C ASN A 324 -6.43 -12.26 -7.00
N THR A 325 -7.63 -11.73 -6.78
CA THR A 325 -8.41 -11.06 -7.82
C THR A 325 -7.67 -9.88 -8.44
N LEU A 326 -7.01 -9.04 -7.65
CA LEU A 326 -6.27 -7.87 -8.15
C LEU A 326 -5.07 -8.30 -9.00
N VAL A 327 -4.35 -9.34 -8.57
CA VAL A 327 -3.22 -9.87 -9.34
C VAL A 327 -3.68 -10.45 -10.66
N ILE A 328 -4.76 -11.24 -10.66
CA ILE A 328 -5.30 -11.87 -11.88
C ILE A 328 -5.86 -10.81 -12.84
N TYR A 329 -6.62 -9.85 -12.31
CA TYR A 329 -7.11 -8.66 -13.00
C TYR A 329 -6.02 -7.95 -13.81
N TYR A 330 -4.95 -7.54 -13.13
CA TYR A 330 -3.84 -6.86 -13.80
C TYR A 330 -3.02 -7.79 -14.69
N THR A 331 -2.97 -9.08 -14.40
CA THR A 331 -2.33 -10.07 -15.27
C THR A 331 -3.04 -10.15 -16.61
N ASN A 332 -4.37 -10.23 -16.62
CA ASN A 332 -5.16 -10.26 -17.84
C ASN A 332 -5.03 -8.95 -18.63
N LEU A 333 -4.99 -7.81 -17.95
CA LEU A 333 -4.70 -6.52 -18.59
C LEU A 333 -3.30 -6.48 -19.22
N ALA A 334 -2.27 -6.94 -18.51
CA ALA A 334 -0.91 -6.98 -19.03
C ALA A 334 -0.76 -7.96 -20.19
N LEU A 335 -1.48 -9.09 -20.16
CA LEU A 335 -1.53 -10.03 -21.26
C LEU A 335 -2.14 -9.38 -22.51
N TYR A 336 -3.23 -8.62 -22.38
CA TYR A 336 -3.80 -7.85 -23.49
C TYR A 336 -2.81 -6.82 -24.04
N LYS A 337 -2.27 -5.97 -23.17
CA LYS A 337 -1.32 -4.92 -23.56
C LYS A 337 0.00 -5.46 -24.14
N SER A 338 0.30 -6.74 -23.91
CA SER A 338 1.44 -7.43 -24.52
C SER A 338 1.08 -8.25 -25.77
N GLY A 339 -0.18 -8.24 -26.22
CA GLY A 339 -0.67 -9.04 -27.34
C GLY A 339 -0.65 -10.56 -27.09
N LYS A 340 -0.74 -10.97 -25.82
CA LYS A 340 -0.59 -12.37 -25.36
C LYS A 340 -1.86 -12.94 -24.73
N LEU A 341 -2.95 -12.18 -24.62
CA LEU A 341 -4.18 -12.62 -23.93
C LEU A 341 -4.73 -13.92 -24.53
N MET A 342 -4.97 -13.94 -25.84
CA MET A 342 -5.52 -15.11 -26.53
C MET A 342 -4.54 -16.30 -26.68
N ASP A 343 -3.28 -16.16 -26.24
CA ASP A 343 -2.25 -17.21 -26.35
C ASP A 343 -1.74 -17.72 -25.00
N ARG A 344 -1.84 -16.91 -23.95
CA ARG A 344 -1.20 -17.16 -22.65
C ARG A 344 -2.12 -17.01 -21.46
N MET A 345 -3.40 -16.64 -21.62
CA MET A 345 -4.34 -16.45 -20.49
C MET A 345 -4.38 -17.64 -19.53
N PHE A 346 -4.43 -18.88 -20.03
CA PHE A 346 -4.46 -20.08 -19.19
C PHE A 346 -3.08 -20.53 -18.68
N HIS A 347 -2.02 -19.77 -18.98
CA HIS A 347 -0.71 -19.99 -18.35
C HIS A 347 -0.63 -19.40 -16.94
N TYR A 348 -1.61 -18.56 -16.59
CA TYR A 348 -1.73 -17.89 -15.30
C TYR A 348 -2.98 -18.40 -14.57
N PRO A 349 -3.02 -18.31 -13.23
CA PRO A 349 -4.23 -18.60 -12.46
C PRO A 349 -5.42 -17.76 -12.94
N GLN A 350 -6.60 -18.37 -13.08
CA GLN A 350 -7.83 -17.72 -13.49
C GLN A 350 -8.97 -18.00 -12.51
N ILE A 351 -9.93 -17.08 -12.40
CA ILE A 351 -11.09 -17.15 -11.47
C ILE A 351 -12.42 -16.83 -12.20
N GLY A 352 -12.53 -17.26 -13.45
CA GLY A 352 -13.63 -16.87 -14.34
C GLY A 352 -13.53 -15.41 -14.82
N SER A 353 -14.58 -14.90 -15.46
CA SER A 353 -14.63 -13.50 -15.95
C SER A 353 -14.48 -12.46 -14.85
N GLN A 354 -14.72 -12.84 -13.59
CA GLN A 354 -14.43 -12.02 -12.41
C GLN A 354 -12.95 -11.68 -12.26
N GLY A 355 -12.05 -12.40 -12.94
CA GLY A 355 -10.64 -12.08 -13.03
C GLY A 355 -10.29 -11.03 -14.10
N LEU A 356 -11.25 -10.49 -14.85
CA LEU A 356 -11.02 -9.43 -15.85
C LEU A 356 -11.23 -8.02 -15.29
N ARG A 357 -11.81 -7.89 -14.09
CA ARG A 357 -12.07 -6.62 -13.42
C ARG A 357 -12.12 -6.78 -11.91
N LEU A 358 -12.06 -5.67 -11.17
CA LEU A 358 -12.40 -5.66 -9.76
C LEU A 358 -13.91 -5.44 -9.56
N LYS A 359 -14.50 -6.14 -8.60
CA LYS A 359 -15.89 -5.86 -8.18
C LYS A 359 -15.93 -4.53 -7.46
N TRP A 360 -16.93 -3.71 -7.76
CA TRP A 360 -17.16 -2.49 -7.01
C TRP A 360 -17.67 -2.84 -5.61
N GLN A 361 -16.93 -2.42 -4.58
CA GLN A 361 -17.32 -2.59 -3.18
C GLN A 361 -16.83 -1.39 -2.37
N ARG A 362 -17.70 -0.81 -1.55
CA ARG A 362 -17.40 0.39 -0.73
C ARG A 362 -16.18 0.25 0.17
N ASN A 363 -15.80 -0.97 0.57
CA ASN A 363 -14.68 -1.23 1.48
C ASN A 363 -13.36 -1.59 0.77
N LEU A 364 -13.36 -1.71 -0.57
CA LEU A 364 -12.14 -1.93 -1.35
C LEU A 364 -11.45 -0.59 -1.64
N ASN A 365 -10.14 -0.62 -1.88
CA ASN A 365 -9.45 0.57 -2.36
C ASN A 365 -9.82 0.79 -3.85
N LEU A 366 -10.82 1.64 -4.09
CA LEU A 366 -11.50 1.78 -5.37
C LEU A 366 -10.58 2.27 -6.49
N PHE A 367 -9.48 2.98 -6.20
CA PHE A 367 -8.61 3.47 -7.27
C PHE A 367 -7.93 2.35 -8.08
N PHE A 368 -7.88 1.11 -7.59
CA PHE A 368 -7.36 -0.03 -8.35
C PHE A 368 -8.27 -0.44 -9.52
N GLY A 369 -9.59 -0.33 -9.36
CA GLY A 369 -10.55 -0.91 -10.30
C GLY A 369 -10.79 -0.08 -11.55
N GLY A 370 -10.54 1.23 -11.50
CA GLY A 370 -10.75 2.15 -12.62
C GLY A 370 -9.80 1.96 -13.81
N GLU A 371 -8.73 1.17 -13.66
CA GLU A 371 -7.70 1.04 -14.69
C GLU A 371 -8.23 0.37 -15.97
N VAL A 372 -8.95 -0.76 -15.87
CA VAL A 372 -9.47 -1.46 -17.05
C VAL A 372 -10.46 -0.62 -17.84
N PHE A 373 -11.29 0.17 -17.16
CA PHE A 373 -12.24 1.06 -17.83
C PHE A 373 -11.52 2.16 -18.61
N SER A 374 -10.44 2.70 -18.03
CA SER A 374 -9.53 3.61 -18.74
C SER A 374 -8.99 2.93 -20.00
N GLN A 375 -8.45 1.72 -19.87
CA GLN A 375 -7.81 1.02 -20.99
C GLN A 375 -8.82 0.57 -22.07
N LEU A 376 -10.09 0.37 -21.72
CA LEU A 376 -11.19 0.10 -22.65
C LEU A 376 -11.70 1.36 -23.38
N ALA A 377 -11.16 2.54 -23.06
CA ALA A 377 -11.71 3.84 -23.41
C ALA A 377 -13.15 4.08 -22.88
N TYR A 378 -13.56 3.32 -21.85
CA TYR A 378 -14.83 3.54 -21.17
C TYR A 378 -14.69 4.67 -20.13
N ASN A 379 -14.47 5.88 -20.64
CA ASN A 379 -14.01 7.03 -19.88
C ASN A 379 -14.91 7.39 -18.69
N ASN A 380 -16.24 7.37 -18.89
CA ASN A 380 -17.20 7.73 -17.84
C ASN A 380 -17.13 6.79 -16.63
N GLU A 381 -16.95 5.49 -16.84
CA GLU A 381 -16.79 4.54 -15.74
C GLU A 381 -15.42 4.72 -15.07
N SER A 382 -14.36 5.03 -15.82
CA SER A 382 -13.06 5.38 -15.22
C SER A 382 -13.14 6.61 -14.30
N ILE A 383 -13.84 7.67 -14.74
CA ILE A 383 -14.12 8.87 -13.95
C ILE A 383 -14.92 8.52 -12.69
N HIS A 384 -15.97 7.70 -12.81
CA HIS A 384 -16.79 7.26 -11.68
C HIS A 384 -15.94 6.58 -10.59
N TRP A 385 -15.11 5.59 -10.96
CA TRP A 385 -14.22 4.92 -10.01
C TRP A 385 -13.20 5.87 -9.38
N ALA A 386 -12.62 6.78 -10.17
CA ALA A 386 -11.65 7.75 -9.68
C ALA A 386 -12.27 8.74 -8.70
N PHE A 387 -13.50 9.20 -8.98
CA PHE A 387 -14.27 10.10 -8.13
C PHE A 387 -14.65 9.43 -6.81
N GLU A 388 -15.21 8.22 -6.86
CA GLU A 388 -15.57 7.45 -5.66
C GLU A 388 -14.34 7.17 -4.79
N ALA A 389 -13.19 6.82 -5.39
CA ALA A 389 -11.94 6.65 -4.65
C ALA A 389 -11.48 7.95 -3.97
N LEU A 390 -11.60 9.09 -4.66
CA LEU A 390 -11.25 10.40 -4.12
C LEU A 390 -12.18 10.81 -2.96
N VAL A 391 -13.48 10.55 -3.07
CA VAL A 391 -14.46 10.80 -1.98
C VAL A 391 -14.20 9.89 -0.79
N ALA A 392 -13.90 8.61 -1.03
CA ALA A 392 -13.71 7.62 0.04
C ALA A 392 -12.39 7.74 0.80
N LYS A 393 -11.29 8.10 0.10
CA LYS A 393 -9.92 8.12 0.67
C LYS A 393 -9.28 9.49 0.75
N GLY A 394 -9.89 10.50 0.12
CA GLY A 394 -9.31 11.82 -0.02
C GLY A 394 -8.44 11.96 -1.27
N MET A 395 -7.79 13.12 -1.37
CA MET A 395 -6.95 13.46 -2.53
C MET A 395 -5.76 12.52 -2.65
N ASN A 396 -5.63 11.92 -3.82
CA ASN A 396 -4.52 11.06 -4.19
C ASN A 396 -4.13 11.30 -5.66
N PRO A 397 -2.86 11.11 -6.02
CA PRO A 397 -2.38 11.46 -7.36
C PRO A 397 -3.07 10.65 -8.46
N ARG A 398 -3.39 9.38 -8.21
CA ARG A 398 -3.98 8.48 -9.20
C ARG A 398 -5.38 8.92 -9.62
N SER A 399 -6.26 9.13 -8.65
CA SER A 399 -7.63 9.62 -8.90
C SER A 399 -7.60 10.96 -9.61
N LEU A 400 -6.76 11.90 -9.17
CA LEU A 400 -6.68 13.22 -9.80
C LEU A 400 -6.19 13.16 -11.24
N LYS A 401 -5.22 12.31 -11.56
CA LYS A 401 -4.77 12.10 -12.94
C LYS A 401 -5.89 11.54 -13.82
N LYS A 402 -6.59 10.50 -13.36
CA LYS A 402 -7.69 9.88 -14.10
C LYS A 402 -8.85 10.86 -14.30
N LEU A 403 -9.21 11.63 -13.27
CA LEU A 403 -10.21 12.69 -13.38
C LEU A 403 -9.78 13.80 -14.34
N ALA A 404 -8.52 14.25 -14.28
CA ALA A 404 -8.00 15.26 -15.20
C ALA A 404 -8.02 14.78 -16.65
N ILE A 405 -7.50 13.58 -16.93
CA ILE A 405 -7.52 12.98 -18.27
C ILE A 405 -8.96 12.83 -18.75
N GLY A 406 -9.82 12.19 -17.95
CA GLY A 406 -11.18 11.89 -18.36
C GLY A 406 -12.02 13.15 -18.61
N CYS A 407 -11.91 14.17 -17.75
CA CYS A 407 -12.55 15.45 -18.00
C CYS A 407 -12.00 16.16 -19.23
N THR A 408 -10.70 16.06 -19.50
CA THR A 408 -10.09 16.65 -20.71
C THR A 408 -10.64 15.99 -21.97
N VAL A 409 -10.64 14.66 -22.02
CA VAL A 409 -11.17 13.88 -23.16
C VAL A 409 -12.66 14.15 -23.39
N ASN A 410 -13.45 14.30 -22.33
CA ASN A 410 -14.87 14.65 -22.43
C ASN A 410 -15.13 16.12 -22.79
N GLY A 411 -14.10 16.95 -23.00
CA GLY A 411 -14.24 18.38 -23.29
C GLY A 411 -14.59 19.26 -22.09
N ASN A 412 -14.58 18.71 -20.87
CA ASN A 412 -14.86 19.41 -19.62
C ASN A 412 -13.61 20.11 -19.08
N TYR A 413 -13.04 21.03 -19.85
CA TYR A 413 -11.73 21.63 -19.58
C TYR A 413 -11.67 22.43 -18.27
N ASP A 414 -12.74 23.12 -17.88
CA ASP A 414 -12.80 23.86 -16.61
C ASP A 414 -12.67 22.95 -15.39
N ILE A 415 -13.25 21.76 -15.47
CA ILE A 415 -13.16 20.75 -14.41
C ILE A 415 -11.77 20.12 -14.42
N ALA A 416 -11.25 19.77 -15.60
CA ALA A 416 -9.89 19.25 -15.75
C ALA A 416 -8.84 20.20 -15.17
N LEU A 417 -8.97 21.50 -15.43
CA LEU A 417 -8.07 22.54 -14.93
C LEU A 417 -8.03 22.54 -13.39
N LYS A 418 -9.17 22.34 -12.71
CA LYS A 418 -9.19 22.24 -11.24
C LYS A 418 -8.30 21.10 -10.74
N TYR A 419 -8.43 19.90 -11.30
CA TYR A 419 -7.61 18.75 -10.90
C TYR A 419 -6.13 18.93 -11.26
N LEU A 420 -5.84 19.44 -12.47
CA LEU A 420 -4.47 19.73 -12.89
C LEU A 420 -3.80 20.79 -12.02
N SER A 421 -4.54 21.82 -11.59
CA SER A 421 -4.01 22.87 -10.71
C SER A 421 -3.60 22.36 -9.33
N LEU A 422 -4.26 21.30 -8.82
CA LEU A 422 -3.85 20.64 -7.58
C LEU A 422 -2.52 19.90 -7.79
N LEU A 423 -2.40 19.14 -8.89
CA LEU A 423 -1.19 18.38 -9.23
C LEU A 423 0.00 19.30 -9.57
N ASP A 424 -0.23 20.45 -10.19
CA ASP A 424 0.78 21.48 -10.48
C ASP A 424 1.42 22.05 -9.21
N ARG A 425 0.73 21.99 -8.06
CA ARG A 425 1.26 22.42 -6.75
C ARG A 425 1.97 21.30 -5.98
N THR A 426 2.31 20.20 -6.64
CA THR A 426 3.05 19.07 -6.02
C THR A 426 4.49 19.05 -6.50
N LEU A 427 5.37 18.29 -5.81
CA LEU A 427 6.76 18.17 -6.25
C LEU A 427 6.90 17.20 -7.44
N PHE A 428 6.32 16.00 -7.34
CA PHE A 428 6.55 14.92 -8.31
C PHE A 428 5.54 14.85 -9.47
N TYR A 429 4.39 15.51 -9.36
CA TYR A 429 3.35 15.49 -10.41
C TYR A 429 3.22 16.81 -11.18
N ARG A 430 3.96 17.85 -10.78
CA ARG A 430 3.90 19.18 -11.42
C ARG A 430 4.18 19.12 -12.92
N GLN A 431 5.29 18.48 -13.33
CA GLN A 431 5.65 18.41 -14.74
C GLN A 431 4.58 17.70 -15.57
N TRP A 432 4.04 16.60 -15.05
CA TRP A 432 2.95 15.87 -15.70
C TRP A 432 1.70 16.76 -15.84
N ALA A 433 1.35 17.51 -14.79
CA ALA A 433 0.20 18.41 -14.82
C ALA A 433 0.38 19.55 -15.84
N GLN A 434 1.56 20.17 -15.88
CA GLN A 434 1.89 21.24 -16.82
C GLN A 434 1.85 20.79 -18.27
N GLN A 435 2.28 19.55 -18.55
CA GLN A 435 2.12 18.96 -19.88
C GLN A 435 0.65 18.82 -20.25
N HIS A 436 -0.18 18.27 -19.36
CA HIS A 436 -1.60 18.03 -19.62
C HIS A 436 -2.43 19.32 -19.68
N MET A 437 -2.01 20.39 -19.00
CA MET A 437 -2.64 21.71 -19.14
C MET A 437 -2.55 22.26 -20.56
N ARG A 438 -1.53 21.88 -21.35
CA ARG A 438 -1.39 22.33 -22.75
C ARG A 438 -2.52 21.80 -23.64
N TYR A 439 -3.04 20.61 -23.32
CA TYR A 439 -4.18 20.02 -24.03
C TYR A 439 -5.48 20.81 -23.80
N LEU A 440 -5.58 21.58 -22.71
CA LEU A 440 -6.75 22.44 -22.47
C LEU A 440 -6.73 23.68 -23.36
N SER A 441 -5.55 24.21 -23.67
CA SER A 441 -5.39 25.37 -24.55
C SER A 441 -5.40 25.01 -26.03
N ASP A 442 -4.89 23.83 -26.38
CA ASP A 442 -4.83 23.33 -27.75
C ASP A 442 -5.20 21.83 -27.77
N PRO A 443 -6.50 21.51 -27.85
CA PRO A 443 -6.99 20.13 -27.81
C PRO A 443 -6.46 19.24 -28.93
N GLU A 444 -6.07 19.79 -30.08
CA GLU A 444 -5.53 18.99 -31.20
C GLU A 444 -4.19 18.33 -30.84
N LEU A 445 -3.45 18.88 -29.87
CA LEU A 445 -2.23 18.26 -29.36
C LEU A 445 -2.47 16.87 -28.76
N MET A 446 -3.69 16.57 -28.28
CA MET A 446 -4.03 15.25 -27.75
C MET A 446 -3.93 14.15 -28.81
N ARG A 447 -4.13 14.47 -30.10
CA ARG A 447 -3.99 13.48 -31.18
C ARG A 447 -2.57 12.96 -31.37
N ASN A 448 -1.58 13.71 -30.88
CA ASN A 448 -0.18 13.31 -30.91
C ASN A 448 0.22 12.47 -29.67
N ASP A 449 -0.64 12.40 -28.66
CA ASP A 449 -0.45 11.59 -27.45
C ASP A 449 -1.11 10.22 -27.67
N PRO A 450 -0.35 9.10 -27.73
CA PRO A 450 -0.90 7.80 -28.08
C PRO A 450 -2.00 7.28 -27.15
N GLU A 451 -1.97 7.65 -25.85
CA GLU A 451 -3.01 7.23 -24.90
C GLU A 451 -4.28 8.06 -25.09
N LEU A 452 -4.13 9.38 -25.24
CA LEU A 452 -5.29 10.27 -25.38
C LEU A 452 -5.94 10.18 -26.75
N SER A 453 -5.18 9.93 -27.82
CA SER A 453 -5.74 9.74 -29.15
C SER A 453 -6.68 8.53 -29.20
N GLU A 454 -6.30 7.42 -28.56
CA GLU A 454 -7.14 6.23 -28.45
C GLU A 454 -8.45 6.54 -27.69
N TYR A 455 -8.38 7.36 -26.63
CA TYR A 455 -9.57 7.75 -25.88
C TYR A 455 -10.51 8.67 -26.66
N LEU A 456 -9.97 9.52 -27.52
CA LEU A 456 -10.75 10.38 -28.40
C LEU A 456 -11.43 9.59 -29.52
N ASP A 457 -10.71 8.65 -30.13
CA ASP A 457 -11.21 7.83 -31.23
C ASP A 457 -12.33 6.88 -30.78
N LEU A 458 -12.27 6.42 -29.52
CA LEU A 458 -13.22 5.48 -28.92
C LEU A 458 -14.20 6.15 -27.93
N LEU A 459 -14.42 7.45 -28.06
CA LEU A 459 -15.30 8.21 -27.17
C LEU A 459 -16.76 7.80 -27.33
N VAL A 460 -17.28 7.09 -26.34
CA VAL A 460 -18.67 6.61 -26.31
C VAL A 460 -19.69 7.75 -26.47
N SER A 461 -20.50 7.66 -27.53
CA SER A 461 -21.50 8.66 -27.89
C SER A 461 -22.94 8.31 -27.49
N THR A 462 -23.23 7.05 -27.16
CA THR A 462 -24.58 6.58 -26.81
C THR A 462 -24.76 6.39 -25.30
N ASN A 463 -25.95 6.70 -24.80
CA ASN A 463 -26.31 6.45 -23.41
C ASN A 463 -26.65 4.98 -23.16
N PHE A 464 -25.98 4.37 -22.19
CA PHE A 464 -26.33 3.07 -21.61
C PHE A 464 -25.96 3.03 -20.12
N PHE A 465 -26.58 2.12 -19.37
CA PHE A 465 -26.30 1.95 -17.96
C PHE A 465 -25.02 1.13 -17.77
N SER A 466 -24.14 1.63 -16.90
CA SER A 466 -23.00 0.85 -16.44
C SER A 466 -23.48 -0.38 -15.68
N GLU A 467 -23.04 -1.56 -16.09
CA GLU A 467 -23.30 -2.80 -15.40
C GLU A 467 -22.50 -2.79 -14.09
N VAL A 468 -23.21 -2.74 -12.94
CA VAL A 468 -22.61 -2.75 -11.59
C VAL A 468 -21.53 -3.83 -11.44
N ASN A 469 -21.74 -4.96 -12.11
CA ASN A 469 -20.81 -6.08 -12.11
C ASN A 469 -20.30 -6.54 -13.47
N GLY A 470 -20.34 -5.67 -14.49
CA GLY A 470 -19.87 -5.96 -15.84
C GLY A 470 -18.78 -5.03 -16.32
N LEU A 471 -18.45 -5.18 -17.60
CA LEU A 471 -17.55 -4.30 -18.35
C LEU A 471 -18.27 -3.57 -19.51
N ASN A 472 -19.58 -3.82 -19.70
CA ASN A 472 -20.37 -3.29 -20.83
C ASN A 472 -19.73 -3.54 -22.22
N LEU A 473 -19.02 -4.66 -22.38
CA LEU A 473 -18.24 -4.93 -23.60
C LEU A 473 -19.11 -4.91 -24.87
N GLN A 474 -20.35 -5.40 -24.79
CA GLN A 474 -21.28 -5.40 -25.91
C GLN A 474 -21.75 -3.99 -26.26
N ASP A 475 -22.03 -3.13 -25.27
CA ASP A 475 -22.40 -1.74 -25.50
C ASP A 475 -21.25 -0.95 -26.10
N LEU A 476 -20.02 -1.18 -25.61
CA LEU A 476 -18.80 -0.57 -26.16
C LEU A 476 -18.59 -0.97 -27.62
N LEU A 477 -18.73 -2.26 -27.96
CA LEU A 477 -18.60 -2.75 -29.33
C LEU A 477 -19.76 -2.30 -30.25
N LYS A 478 -20.95 -2.05 -29.70
CA LYS A 478 -22.05 -1.47 -30.45
C LYS A 478 -21.79 -0.01 -30.83
N ASN A 479 -21.10 0.74 -29.96
CA ASN A 479 -20.73 2.13 -30.22
C ASN A 479 -19.49 2.23 -31.10
N HIS A 480 -18.46 1.45 -30.78
CA HIS A 480 -17.16 1.39 -31.47
C HIS A 480 -16.80 -0.07 -31.80
N PRO A 481 -17.30 -0.61 -32.93
CA PRO A 481 -16.97 -1.97 -33.37
C PRO A 481 -15.47 -2.21 -33.56
N GLU A 482 -14.69 -1.17 -33.85
CA GLU A 482 -13.23 -1.21 -34.01
C GLU A 482 -12.46 -1.37 -32.69
N ASN A 483 -13.12 -1.28 -31.52
CA ASN A 483 -12.48 -1.42 -30.20
C ASN A 483 -11.99 -2.86 -29.97
N LYS A 484 -10.75 -3.11 -30.38
CA LYS A 484 -10.10 -4.41 -30.27
C LYS A 484 -9.99 -4.91 -28.83
N MET A 485 -9.81 -4.02 -27.86
CA MET A 485 -9.74 -4.44 -26.46
C MET A 485 -11.08 -5.00 -26.00
N ALA A 486 -12.17 -4.30 -26.29
CA ALA A 486 -13.50 -4.76 -25.93
C ALA A 486 -13.83 -6.12 -26.58
N TYR A 487 -13.40 -6.33 -27.83
CA TYR A 487 -13.53 -7.62 -28.52
C TYR A 487 -12.73 -8.75 -27.88
N GLU A 488 -11.43 -8.54 -27.61
CA GLU A 488 -10.60 -9.58 -27.00
C GLU A 488 -11.02 -9.88 -25.57
N TYR A 489 -11.47 -8.87 -24.82
CA TYR A 489 -12.04 -9.06 -23.48
C TYR A 489 -13.38 -9.81 -23.54
N LEU A 490 -14.19 -9.61 -24.59
CA LEU A 490 -15.43 -10.36 -24.78
C LEU A 490 -15.13 -11.84 -25.04
N LEU A 491 -14.17 -12.14 -25.93
CA LEU A 491 -13.71 -13.51 -26.14
C LEU A 491 -13.16 -14.11 -24.85
N ALA A 492 -12.31 -13.38 -24.13
CA ALA A 492 -11.76 -13.81 -22.85
C ALA A 492 -12.87 -14.12 -21.84
N SER A 493 -13.86 -13.24 -21.69
CA SER A 493 -14.96 -13.44 -20.74
C SER A 493 -15.78 -14.68 -21.09
N LEU A 494 -16.06 -14.88 -22.38
CA LEU A 494 -16.82 -16.04 -22.85
C LEU A 494 -16.07 -17.36 -22.59
N LEU A 495 -14.75 -17.39 -22.87
CA LEU A 495 -13.91 -18.55 -22.57
C LEU A 495 -13.82 -18.80 -21.07
N LEU A 496 -13.59 -17.77 -20.27
CA LEU A 496 -13.47 -17.86 -18.81
C LEU A 496 -14.77 -18.35 -18.16
N ASP A 497 -15.92 -17.91 -18.68
CA ASP A 497 -17.25 -18.32 -18.21
C ASP A 497 -17.76 -19.59 -18.90
N ARG A 498 -16.96 -20.18 -19.79
CA ARG A 498 -17.25 -21.44 -20.50
C ARG A 498 -18.48 -21.36 -21.41
N ASN A 499 -18.81 -20.14 -21.85
CA ASN A 499 -19.87 -19.90 -22.81
C ASN A 499 -19.35 -20.17 -24.23
N LEU A 500 -19.32 -21.44 -24.61
CA LEU A 500 -18.79 -21.87 -25.89
C LEU A 500 -19.63 -21.41 -27.09
N ASP A 501 -20.96 -21.35 -26.97
CA ASP A 501 -21.83 -20.87 -28.06
C ASP A 501 -21.66 -19.38 -28.31
N GLY A 502 -21.58 -18.58 -27.25
CA GLY A 502 -21.26 -17.16 -27.35
C GLY A 502 -19.87 -16.95 -27.95
N PHE A 503 -18.88 -17.75 -27.54
CA PHE A 503 -17.54 -17.73 -28.13
C PHE A 503 -17.55 -18.09 -29.62
N ALA A 504 -18.21 -19.18 -30.02
CA ALA A 504 -18.28 -19.65 -31.40
C ALA A 504 -18.95 -18.62 -32.33
N SER A 505 -19.87 -17.82 -31.79
CA SER A 505 -20.49 -16.71 -32.49
C SER A 505 -19.53 -15.51 -32.61
N ALA A 506 -18.89 -15.10 -31.51
CA ALA A 506 -18.03 -13.92 -31.48
C ALA A 506 -16.71 -14.09 -32.25
N VAL A 507 -16.14 -15.31 -32.26
CA VAL A 507 -14.86 -15.60 -32.92
C VAL A 507 -14.90 -15.43 -34.44
N GLN A 508 -16.08 -15.50 -35.07
CA GLN A 508 -16.23 -15.31 -36.52
C GLN A 508 -15.69 -13.95 -36.99
N ASN A 509 -15.73 -12.93 -36.12
CA ASN A 509 -15.31 -11.58 -36.45
C ASN A 509 -13.79 -11.36 -36.36
N MET A 510 -12.97 -12.36 -36.02
CA MET A 510 -11.54 -12.16 -35.75
C MET A 510 -10.76 -11.55 -36.94
N LYS A 511 -11.17 -11.81 -38.18
CA LYS A 511 -10.56 -11.22 -39.38
C LYS A 511 -10.68 -9.69 -39.41
N TYR A 512 -11.81 -9.15 -38.95
CA TYR A 512 -12.05 -7.72 -38.87
C TYR A 512 -11.06 -7.02 -37.90
N TYR A 513 -10.72 -7.67 -36.78
CA TYR A 513 -9.78 -7.14 -35.78
C TYR A 513 -8.29 -7.37 -36.11
N GLY A 514 -8.00 -7.69 -37.38
CA GLY A 514 -6.64 -7.76 -37.91
C GLY A 514 -5.83 -8.98 -37.47
N TYR A 515 -6.49 -10.06 -37.04
CA TYR A 515 -5.79 -11.32 -36.78
C TYR A 515 -5.23 -11.89 -38.09
N LYS A 516 -3.93 -12.21 -38.09
CA LYS A 516 -3.26 -12.86 -39.25
C LYS A 516 -3.22 -14.38 -39.13
N SER A 517 -3.25 -14.87 -37.91
CA SER A 517 -3.23 -16.29 -37.56
C SER A 517 -4.09 -16.50 -36.33
N MET A 518 -4.62 -17.71 -36.17
CA MET A 518 -5.45 -18.04 -35.01
C MET A 518 -4.59 -18.16 -33.74
N PRO A 519 -4.92 -17.40 -32.68
CA PRO A 519 -4.28 -17.56 -31.38
C PRO A 519 -4.50 -18.96 -30.80
N LEU A 520 -3.58 -19.39 -29.94
CA LEU A 520 -3.59 -20.74 -29.39
C LEU A 520 -4.88 -21.07 -28.64
N HIS A 521 -5.34 -20.21 -27.72
CA HIS A 521 -6.53 -20.53 -26.91
C HIS A 521 -7.82 -20.44 -27.72
N ILE A 522 -7.82 -19.68 -28.83
CA ILE A 522 -8.92 -19.68 -29.79
C ILE A 522 -8.97 -21.03 -30.54
N GLU A 523 -7.83 -21.54 -31.02
CA GLU A 523 -7.77 -22.87 -31.65
C GLU A 523 -8.21 -23.97 -30.69
N GLU A 524 -7.74 -23.93 -29.45
CA GLU A 524 -8.13 -24.90 -28.44
C GLU A 524 -9.66 -24.89 -28.24
N ALA A 525 -10.24 -23.72 -28.01
CA ALA A 525 -11.69 -23.60 -27.81
C ALA A 525 -12.50 -24.09 -29.02
N LEU A 526 -12.08 -23.76 -30.24
CA LEU A 526 -12.75 -24.22 -31.46
C LEU A 526 -12.65 -25.74 -31.66
N ILE A 527 -11.47 -26.34 -31.44
CA ILE A 527 -11.30 -27.79 -31.54
C ILE A 527 -12.24 -28.50 -30.56
N PHE A 528 -12.32 -28.02 -29.32
CA PHE A 528 -13.23 -28.60 -28.33
C PHE A 528 -14.69 -28.41 -28.72
N TYR A 529 -15.08 -27.20 -29.15
CA TYR A 529 -16.44 -26.91 -29.57
C TYR A 529 -16.88 -27.81 -30.73
N ASN A 530 -16.05 -27.93 -31.76
CA ASN A 530 -16.32 -28.78 -32.92
C ASN A 530 -16.46 -30.25 -32.54
N PHE A 531 -15.61 -30.74 -31.63
CA PHE A 531 -15.71 -32.09 -31.09
C PHE A 531 -17.00 -32.30 -30.27
N TYR A 532 -17.34 -31.36 -29.39
CA TYR A 532 -18.48 -31.48 -28.47
C TYR A 532 -19.83 -31.34 -29.18
N GLU A 533 -19.95 -30.37 -30.07
CA GLU A 533 -21.18 -30.06 -30.81
C GLU A 533 -21.33 -30.87 -32.10
N ASN A 534 -20.33 -31.68 -32.47
CA ASN A 534 -20.25 -32.38 -33.75
C ASN A 534 -20.41 -31.41 -34.95
N LYS A 535 -19.69 -30.28 -34.90
CA LYS A 535 -19.67 -29.23 -35.92
C LYS A 535 -18.26 -29.09 -36.52
N ASN A 536 -18.15 -28.36 -37.64
CA ASN A 536 -16.86 -27.99 -38.22
C ASN A 536 -16.79 -26.47 -38.43
N LEU A 537 -16.90 -25.74 -37.33
CA LEU A 537 -16.85 -24.28 -37.32
C LEU A 537 -15.38 -23.83 -37.29
N VAL A 538 -14.96 -23.14 -38.36
CA VAL A 538 -13.66 -22.48 -38.48
C VAL A 538 -13.91 -21.12 -39.14
N PRO A 539 -13.49 -20.00 -38.53
CA PRO A 539 -13.62 -18.69 -39.14
C PRO A 539 -12.99 -18.62 -40.53
N GLU A 540 -13.63 -17.88 -41.44
CA GLU A 540 -13.20 -17.79 -42.83
C GLU A 540 -11.75 -17.27 -42.96
N GLY A 541 -10.93 -17.96 -43.76
CA GLY A 541 -9.53 -17.61 -43.99
C GLY A 541 -8.55 -18.13 -42.93
N TYR A 542 -9.01 -18.95 -41.98
CA TYR A 542 -8.17 -19.58 -40.98
C TYR A 542 -8.19 -21.11 -41.09
N SER A 543 -7.18 -21.74 -40.50
CA SER A 543 -7.08 -23.19 -40.36
C SER A 543 -6.59 -23.56 -38.97
N LEU A 544 -7.00 -24.74 -38.49
CA LEU A 544 -6.54 -25.29 -37.22
C LEU A 544 -5.18 -25.96 -37.43
N ARG A 545 -4.19 -25.69 -36.57
CA ARG A 545 -2.87 -26.31 -36.68
C ARG A 545 -2.96 -27.79 -36.33
N GLN A 546 -2.35 -28.64 -37.16
CA GLN A 546 -2.31 -30.09 -36.92
C GLN A 546 -1.70 -30.44 -35.55
N ILE A 547 -0.71 -29.66 -35.10
CA ILE A 547 -0.10 -29.85 -33.78
C ILE A 547 -1.10 -29.65 -32.64
N THR A 548 -2.02 -28.69 -32.77
CA THR A 548 -3.06 -28.43 -31.77
C THR A 548 -4.10 -29.55 -31.78
N ILE A 549 -4.51 -30.01 -32.96
CA ILE A 549 -5.44 -31.14 -33.12
C ILE A 549 -4.86 -32.42 -32.50
N ASN A 550 -3.60 -32.75 -32.82
CA ASN A 550 -2.93 -33.92 -32.25
C ASN A 550 -2.83 -33.80 -30.72
N ARG A 551 -2.53 -32.60 -30.20
CA ARG A 551 -2.50 -32.35 -28.76
C ARG A 551 -3.87 -32.53 -28.10
N PHE A 552 -4.96 -32.19 -28.80
CA PHE A 552 -6.32 -32.45 -28.33
C PHE A 552 -6.63 -33.94 -28.28
N ASN A 553 -6.30 -34.68 -29.32
CA ASN A 553 -6.52 -36.11 -29.38
C ASN A 553 -5.77 -36.82 -28.24
N ASP A 554 -4.50 -36.46 -28.00
CA ASP A 554 -3.73 -36.95 -26.86
C ASP A 554 -4.41 -36.62 -25.52
N TYR A 555 -4.94 -35.39 -25.38
CA TYR A 555 -5.67 -34.96 -24.18
C TYR A 555 -6.95 -35.77 -23.99
N ALA A 556 -7.74 -35.97 -25.04
CA ALA A 556 -9.00 -36.70 -25.00
C ALA A 556 -8.76 -38.17 -24.63
N THR A 557 -7.76 -38.83 -25.24
CA THR A 557 -7.36 -40.20 -24.87
C THR A 557 -6.92 -40.26 -23.41
N ALA A 558 -6.04 -39.36 -22.96
CA ALA A 558 -5.61 -39.32 -21.56
C ALA A 558 -6.80 -39.09 -20.61
N TYR A 559 -7.73 -38.20 -20.96
CA TYR A 559 -8.92 -37.93 -20.16
C TYR A 559 -9.80 -39.18 -20.02
N THR A 560 -10.02 -39.94 -21.10
CA THR A 560 -10.81 -41.18 -21.04
C THR A 560 -10.19 -42.24 -20.11
N ALA A 561 -8.86 -42.32 -20.04
CA ALA A 561 -8.15 -43.27 -19.18
C ALA A 561 -8.33 -42.98 -17.68
N TYR A 562 -8.47 -41.70 -17.29
CA TYR A 562 -8.61 -41.28 -15.89
C TYR A 562 -10.04 -40.82 -15.53
N ARG A 563 -11.01 -40.96 -16.43
CA ARG A 563 -12.36 -40.38 -16.30
C ARG A 563 -13.13 -40.79 -15.04
N SER A 564 -12.79 -41.94 -14.46
CA SER A 564 -13.45 -42.49 -13.27
C SER A 564 -13.05 -41.79 -11.97
N ASP A 565 -11.90 -41.12 -11.92
CA ASP A 565 -11.45 -40.35 -10.76
C ASP A 565 -11.02 -38.94 -11.17
N ARG A 566 -11.90 -37.97 -10.92
CA ARG A 566 -11.68 -36.56 -11.27
C ARG A 566 -10.45 -35.94 -10.60
N LYS A 567 -10.07 -36.38 -9.38
CA LYS A 567 -8.88 -35.84 -8.70
C LYS A 567 -7.60 -36.35 -9.35
N THR A 568 -7.55 -37.65 -9.62
CA THR A 568 -6.43 -38.27 -10.33
C THR A 568 -6.32 -37.71 -11.75
N ALA A 569 -7.44 -37.56 -12.46
CA ALA A 569 -7.48 -36.92 -13.78
C ALA A 569 -6.92 -35.48 -13.74
N ALA A 570 -7.36 -34.64 -12.79
CA ALA A 570 -6.83 -33.29 -12.67
C ALA A 570 -5.30 -33.27 -12.39
N SER A 571 -4.82 -34.16 -11.52
CA SER A 571 -3.39 -34.26 -11.21
C SER A 571 -2.56 -34.71 -12.43
N GLU A 572 -2.94 -35.82 -13.07
CA GLU A 572 -2.19 -36.41 -14.18
C GLU A 572 -2.25 -35.56 -15.44
N LEU A 573 -3.45 -35.13 -15.85
CA LEU A 573 -3.58 -34.24 -17.02
C LEU A 573 -2.95 -32.87 -16.74
N GLY A 574 -2.96 -32.40 -15.49
CA GLY A 574 -2.35 -31.13 -15.10
C GLY A 574 -0.84 -31.07 -15.33
N LYS A 575 -0.13 -32.21 -15.33
CA LYS A 575 1.32 -32.25 -15.58
C LYS A 575 1.68 -31.74 -16.99
N LYS A 576 0.86 -32.07 -17.99
CA LYS A 576 1.11 -31.73 -19.41
C LYS A 576 0.19 -30.62 -19.93
N TYR A 577 -1.05 -30.56 -19.45
CA TYR A 577 -2.12 -29.78 -20.08
C TYR A 577 -2.67 -28.64 -19.22
N ARG A 578 -2.13 -28.35 -18.04
CA ARG A 578 -2.65 -27.28 -17.16
C ARG A 578 -2.77 -25.90 -17.83
N LYS A 579 -1.99 -25.65 -18.88
CA LYS A 579 -1.96 -24.38 -19.61
C LYS A 579 -2.89 -24.32 -20.82
N THR A 580 -3.73 -25.34 -21.03
CA THR A 580 -4.67 -25.40 -22.14
C THR A 580 -6.06 -24.95 -21.71
N TYR A 581 -6.85 -24.46 -22.65
CA TYR A 581 -8.26 -24.16 -22.40
C TYR A 581 -9.06 -25.39 -21.97
N TRP A 582 -8.82 -26.56 -22.57
CA TRP A 582 -9.57 -27.79 -22.25
C TRP A 582 -9.39 -28.23 -20.81
N TYR A 583 -8.17 -28.07 -20.26
CA TYR A 583 -7.94 -28.36 -18.86
C TYR A 583 -8.72 -27.39 -17.96
N TYR A 584 -8.67 -26.09 -18.27
CA TYR A 584 -9.45 -25.09 -17.55
C TYR A 584 -10.95 -25.38 -17.59
N LEU A 585 -11.48 -25.74 -18.77
CA LEU A 585 -12.88 -26.07 -18.98
C LEU A 585 -13.33 -27.27 -18.11
N GLN A 586 -12.51 -28.31 -18.05
CA GLN A 586 -12.85 -29.56 -17.35
C GLN A 586 -12.64 -29.51 -15.83
N PHE A 587 -11.71 -28.68 -15.35
CA PHE A 587 -11.29 -28.64 -13.94
C PHE A 587 -11.43 -27.23 -13.32
N PRO A 588 -12.67 -26.75 -13.03
CA PRO A 588 -12.93 -25.44 -12.41
C PRO A 588 -12.31 -25.21 -11.02
N ASP A 589 -12.17 -26.26 -10.22
CA ASP A 589 -11.98 -26.15 -8.77
C ASP A 589 -10.52 -26.38 -8.30
N ASN A 590 -9.54 -26.35 -9.21
CA ASN A 590 -8.12 -26.64 -8.92
C ASN A 590 -7.16 -25.55 -9.40
#